data_AF-C3XSQ2-F1
#
_entry.id   AF-C3XSQ2-F1
#
_cell.length_a   1.000
_cell.length_b   1.000
_cell.length_c   1.000
_cell.angle_alpha   90.00
_cell.angle_beta   90.00
_cell.angle_gamma   90.00
#
_symmetry.space_group_name_H-M   'P 1'
#
loop_
_entity.id
_entity.type
_entity.pdbx_description
1 polymer ?
#
loop_
_entity_poly.entity_id
_entity_poly.type
_entity_poly.pdbx_seq_one_letter_code
_entity_poly.pdbx_strand_id
1 'polypeptide(L)'
;MAAATKEAAAEDLSNTFFAAHDAAKLPSDWSNKFEYVTAFDAIHDVAFPEEALQEVRRILKPGGLFSLVEIKGNSKISENVGNPFGPVMYSTSLLHCVPVSMHFKGKGLGTIWGKQSVCTMLQESGLRLLGVMDVPETIDNSTRVGRILQGLSTFNKFGTLEQTAVGCAAFIFISLFLLFVLDSCVKKWRNREEEPNHEAAGDTELELENIL
;
A
#
# COMPACT_ATOMS: atom_id res chain seq x y z
N MET A 1 13.98 0.63 8.55
CA MET A 1 14.89 1.78 8.45
C MET A 1 16.36 1.41 8.58
N ALA A 2 16.82 0.77 9.67
CA ALA A 2 18.23 0.43 9.87
C ALA A 2 18.86 -0.36 8.71
N ALA A 3 18.12 -1.32 8.13
CA ALA A 3 18.56 -2.07 6.95
C ALA A 3 18.78 -1.19 5.72
N ALA A 4 17.84 -0.29 5.40
CA ALA A 4 17.93 0.60 4.24
C ALA A 4 19.09 1.60 4.38
N THR A 5 19.28 2.19 5.56
CA THR A 5 20.41 3.09 5.84
C THR A 5 21.75 2.36 5.76
N LYS A 6 21.81 1.13 6.28
CA LYS A 6 23.01 0.28 6.18
C LYS A 6 23.36 -0.02 4.72
N GLU A 7 22.36 -0.37 3.92
CA GLU A 7 22.54 -0.68 2.49
C GLU A 7 23.03 0.55 1.72
N ALA A 8 22.40 1.70 1.91
CA ALA A 8 22.82 2.94 1.28
C ALA A 8 24.26 3.34 1.65
N ALA A 9 24.67 3.10 2.90
CA ALA A 9 26.04 3.32 3.35
C ALA A 9 27.03 2.31 2.74
N ALA A 10 26.63 1.06 2.54
CA ALA A 10 27.46 0.04 1.89
C ALA A 10 27.71 0.36 0.40
N GLU A 11 26.73 0.98 -0.26
CA GLU A 11 26.78 1.39 -1.67
C GLU A 11 27.24 2.86 -1.88
N ASP A 12 27.69 3.55 -0.81
CA ASP A 12 28.16 4.94 -0.81
C ASP A 12 27.17 5.97 -1.42
N LEU A 13 25.86 5.74 -1.20
CA LEU A 13 24.78 6.56 -1.74
C LEU A 13 24.50 7.81 -0.89
N SER A 14 25.28 8.87 -1.11
CA SER A 14 25.18 10.15 -0.38
C SER A 14 23.92 10.99 -0.70
N ASN A 15 23.20 10.67 -1.78
CA ASN A 15 21.99 11.38 -2.21
C ASN A 15 20.69 10.74 -1.70
N THR A 16 20.77 9.84 -0.72
CA THR A 16 19.61 9.13 -0.18
C THR A 16 19.40 9.44 1.29
N PHE A 17 18.14 9.50 1.70
CA PHE A 17 17.75 9.69 3.09
C PHE A 17 16.48 8.90 3.38
N PHE A 18 16.38 8.36 4.59
CA PHE A 18 15.26 7.53 5.03
C PHE A 18 14.66 8.11 6.30
N ALA A 19 13.32 8.20 6.34
CA ALA A 19 12.57 8.61 7.52
C ALA A 19 11.33 7.74 7.71
N ALA A 20 10.91 7.54 8.96
CA ALA A 20 9.65 6.91 9.30
C ALA A 20 8.64 7.99 9.69
N HIS A 21 7.58 8.08 8.90
CA HIS A 21 6.45 8.96 9.15
C HIS A 21 5.16 8.22 8.83
N ASP A 22 4.06 8.69 9.42
CA ASP A 22 2.73 8.32 8.99
C ASP A 22 2.46 9.00 7.64
N ALA A 23 2.08 8.20 6.63
CA ALA A 23 1.80 8.70 5.29
C ALA A 23 0.62 9.70 5.26
N ALA A 24 -0.32 9.57 6.21
CA ALA A 24 -1.45 10.50 6.37
C ALA A 24 -1.08 11.75 7.19
N LYS A 25 0.17 11.85 7.69
CA LYS A 25 0.65 12.97 8.50
C LYS A 25 2.15 13.18 8.33
N LEU A 26 2.53 13.66 7.15
CA LEU A 26 3.93 13.97 6.83
C LEU A 26 4.38 15.27 7.52
N PRO A 27 5.69 15.51 7.67
CA PRO A 27 6.21 16.72 8.28
C PRO A 27 5.67 18.00 7.61
N SER A 28 5.31 19.00 8.42
CA SER A 28 4.65 20.22 7.94
C SER A 28 5.58 21.08 7.05
N ASP A 29 6.88 21.04 7.32
CA ASP A 29 7.93 21.71 6.56
C ASP A 29 8.19 21.07 5.19
N TRP A 30 7.58 19.92 4.90
CA TRP A 30 7.67 19.26 3.59
C TRP A 30 6.76 19.86 2.51
N SER A 31 5.97 20.87 2.85
CA SER A 31 5.07 21.53 1.90
C SER A 31 5.83 22.08 0.69
N ASN A 32 5.40 21.74 -0.52
CA ASN A 32 6.06 22.13 -1.78
C ASN A 32 7.58 21.85 -1.81
N LYS A 33 8.05 20.73 -1.25
CA LYS A 33 9.48 20.38 -1.25
C LYS A 33 9.89 19.52 -2.43
N PHE A 34 9.00 18.67 -2.95
CA PHE A 34 9.38 17.63 -3.90
C PHE A 34 8.84 17.92 -5.30
N GLU A 35 9.68 17.76 -6.30
CA GLU A 35 9.33 17.81 -7.71
C GLU A 35 8.64 16.52 -8.18
N TYR A 36 8.99 15.39 -7.56
CA TYR A 36 8.48 14.09 -7.91
C TYR A 36 8.29 13.23 -6.67
N VAL A 37 7.12 12.58 -6.58
CA VAL A 37 6.78 11.64 -5.53
C VAL A 37 6.35 10.33 -6.17
N THR A 38 6.69 9.21 -5.54
CA THR A 38 6.30 7.88 -6.01
C THR A 38 5.78 7.06 -4.85
N ALA A 39 4.70 6.33 -5.06
CA ALA A 39 4.20 5.32 -4.15
C ALA A 39 4.11 3.98 -4.90
N PHE A 40 4.74 2.94 -4.35
CA PHE A 40 4.78 1.60 -4.93
C PHE A 40 4.05 0.63 -4.00
N ASP A 41 2.91 0.13 -4.45
CA ASP A 41 2.08 -0.90 -3.80
C ASP A 41 1.86 -0.62 -2.31
N ALA A 42 1.30 0.56 -2.01
CA ALA A 42 1.24 1.06 -0.64
C ALA A 42 -0.09 1.70 -0.27
N ILE A 43 -0.74 2.44 -1.18
CA ILE A 43 -1.89 3.28 -0.81
C ILE A 43 -3.10 2.42 -0.42
N HIS A 44 -3.28 1.25 -1.03
CA HIS A 44 -4.41 0.37 -0.73
C HIS A 44 -4.38 -0.22 0.70
N ASP A 45 -3.21 -0.23 1.35
CA ASP A 45 -3.01 -0.73 2.72
C ASP A 45 -3.08 0.37 3.79
N VAL A 46 -2.95 1.64 3.40
CA VAL A 46 -3.02 2.77 4.34
C VAL A 46 -4.43 2.86 4.93
N ALA A 47 -4.51 3.14 6.24
CA ALA A 47 -5.78 3.29 6.93
C ALA A 47 -6.62 4.45 6.37
N PHE A 48 -5.95 5.57 6.12
CA PHE A 48 -6.48 6.86 5.69
C PHE A 48 -5.89 7.26 4.32
N PRO A 49 -6.30 6.56 3.24
CA PRO A 49 -5.68 6.72 1.93
C PRO A 49 -5.98 8.09 1.30
N GLU A 50 -7.14 8.69 1.58
CA GLU A 50 -7.46 10.05 1.16
C GLU A 50 -6.52 11.07 1.80
N GLU A 51 -6.30 10.97 3.10
CA GLU A 51 -5.39 11.84 3.85
C GLU A 51 -3.94 11.66 3.36
N ALA A 52 -3.52 10.42 3.08
CA ALA A 52 -2.21 10.17 2.49
C ALA A 52 -2.05 10.82 1.10
N LEU A 53 -3.07 10.76 0.25
CA LEU A 53 -3.05 11.41 -1.06
C LEU A 53 -3.11 12.95 -0.96
N GLN A 54 -3.80 13.49 0.04
CA GLN A 54 -3.77 14.92 0.36
C GLN A 54 -2.36 15.35 0.80
N GLU A 55 -1.68 14.55 1.62
CA GLU A 55 -0.30 14.80 2.01
C GLU A 55 0.65 14.74 0.81
N VAL A 56 0.51 13.74 -0.08
CA VAL A 56 1.25 13.69 -1.35
C VAL A 56 1.06 14.99 -2.14
N ARG A 57 -0.18 15.46 -2.28
CA ARG A 57 -0.47 16.73 -2.94
C ARG A 57 0.20 17.91 -2.23
N ARG A 58 0.19 17.96 -0.90
CA ARG A 58 0.77 19.06 -0.12
C ARG A 58 2.29 19.14 -0.27
N ILE A 59 2.97 17.99 -0.27
CA ILE A 59 4.44 17.96 -0.32
C ILE A 59 5.00 18.23 -1.73
N LEU A 60 4.19 18.00 -2.77
CA LEU A 60 4.56 18.29 -4.15
C LEU A 60 4.60 19.80 -4.42
N LYS A 61 5.65 20.23 -5.13
CA LYS A 61 5.78 21.58 -5.70
C LYS A 61 4.72 21.81 -6.77
N PRO A 62 4.23 23.04 -6.98
CA PRO A 62 3.35 23.35 -8.12
C PRO A 62 3.98 22.86 -9.44
N GLY A 63 3.23 22.06 -10.21
CA GLY A 63 3.76 21.41 -11.44
C GLY A 63 4.47 20.07 -11.22
N GLY A 64 4.62 19.63 -9.96
CA GLY A 64 5.24 18.37 -9.59
C GLY A 64 4.45 17.15 -10.08
N LEU A 65 5.13 16.00 -10.11
CA LEU A 65 4.60 14.75 -10.62
C LEU A 65 4.42 13.73 -9.49
N PHE A 66 3.38 12.92 -9.59
CA PHE A 66 3.15 11.77 -8.73
C PHE A 66 3.00 10.51 -9.58
N SER A 67 3.68 9.44 -9.22
CA SER A 67 3.43 8.12 -9.80
C SER A 67 2.94 7.17 -8.72
N LEU A 68 1.76 6.60 -8.96
CA LEU A 68 1.16 5.58 -8.12
C LEU A 68 1.22 4.24 -8.85
N VAL A 69 1.88 3.26 -8.26
CA VAL A 69 1.99 1.90 -8.79
C VAL A 69 1.20 0.96 -7.91
N GLU A 70 0.19 0.31 -8.48
CA GLU A 70 -0.80 -0.48 -7.73
C GLU A 70 -1.21 -1.71 -8.54
N ILE A 71 -1.86 -2.65 -7.86
CA ILE A 71 -2.39 -3.86 -8.46
C ILE A 71 -3.45 -3.55 -9.53
N LYS A 72 -3.31 -4.23 -10.66
CA LYS A 72 -4.23 -4.27 -11.78
C LYS A 72 -5.45 -5.09 -11.41
N GLY A 73 -6.51 -4.37 -11.10
CA GLY A 73 -7.86 -4.91 -11.08
C GLY A 73 -8.88 -3.86 -11.47
N ASN A 74 -10.12 -4.31 -11.59
CA ASN A 74 -11.28 -3.48 -11.77
C ASN A 74 -12.03 -3.35 -10.45
N SER A 75 -12.70 -2.24 -10.22
CA SER A 75 -13.40 -2.01 -8.94
C SER A 75 -14.66 -2.86 -8.80
N LYS A 76 -15.22 -3.36 -9.91
CA LYS A 76 -16.32 -4.33 -9.88
C LYS A 76 -15.78 -5.74 -9.90
N ILE A 77 -16.21 -6.56 -8.94
CA ILE A 77 -15.79 -7.97 -8.83
C ILE A 77 -16.11 -8.78 -10.09
N SER A 78 -17.25 -8.53 -10.73
CA SER A 78 -17.65 -9.22 -11.96
C SER A 78 -16.69 -8.98 -13.12
N GLU A 79 -16.02 -7.82 -13.16
CA GLU A 79 -15.02 -7.46 -14.16
C GLU A 79 -13.64 -8.09 -13.87
N ASN A 80 -13.48 -8.77 -12.73
CA ASN A 80 -12.27 -9.52 -12.37
C ASN A 80 -12.45 -11.03 -12.51
N VAL A 81 -13.67 -11.51 -12.78
CA VAL A 81 -13.96 -12.92 -13.03
C VAL A 81 -13.20 -13.37 -14.28
N GLY A 82 -12.50 -14.49 -14.20
CA GLY A 82 -11.65 -15.01 -15.27
C GLY A 82 -10.20 -14.54 -15.22
N ASN A 83 -9.83 -13.62 -14.30
CA ASN A 83 -8.43 -13.36 -14.00
C ASN A 83 -7.85 -14.57 -13.22
N PRO A 84 -6.83 -15.28 -13.75
CA PRO A 84 -6.26 -16.46 -13.10
C PRO A 84 -5.66 -16.16 -11.71
N PHE A 85 -5.22 -14.92 -11.48
CA PHE A 85 -4.68 -14.49 -10.19
C PHE A 85 -5.76 -13.88 -9.28
N GLY A 86 -6.97 -13.63 -9.78
CA GLY A 86 -8.07 -13.04 -9.03
C GLY A 86 -8.29 -13.71 -7.67
N PRO A 87 -8.45 -15.05 -7.57
CA PRO A 87 -8.66 -15.74 -6.31
C PRO A 87 -7.54 -15.48 -5.28
N VAL A 88 -6.27 -15.61 -5.70
CA VAL A 88 -5.12 -15.38 -4.80
C VAL A 88 -5.08 -13.94 -4.32
N MET A 89 -5.28 -12.96 -5.20
CA MET A 89 -5.25 -11.54 -4.84
C MET A 89 -6.40 -11.17 -3.89
N TYR A 90 -7.61 -11.71 -4.11
CA TYR A 90 -8.73 -11.51 -3.19
C TYR A 90 -8.50 -12.21 -1.84
N SER A 91 -7.94 -13.41 -1.82
CA SER A 91 -7.58 -14.11 -0.59
C SER A 91 -6.53 -13.35 0.21
N THR A 92 -5.45 -12.88 -0.43
CA THR A 92 -4.44 -12.04 0.21
C THR A 92 -5.06 -10.75 0.75
N SER A 93 -5.91 -10.10 -0.03
CA SER A 93 -6.62 -8.89 0.39
C SER A 93 -7.43 -9.12 1.66
N LEU A 94 -8.21 -10.21 1.70
CA LEU A 94 -9.08 -10.56 2.83
C LEU A 94 -8.29 -10.93 4.09
N LEU A 95 -7.15 -11.60 3.92
CA LEU A 95 -6.35 -12.14 5.03
C LEU A 95 -5.26 -11.18 5.53
N HIS A 96 -4.96 -10.11 4.79
CA HIS A 96 -3.88 -9.17 5.14
C HIS A 96 -4.32 -7.70 4.98
N CYS A 97 -4.43 -7.22 3.75
CA CYS A 97 -4.56 -5.78 3.43
C CYS A 97 -5.77 -5.12 4.10
N VAL A 98 -6.94 -5.77 3.98
CA VAL A 98 -8.19 -5.27 4.58
C VAL A 98 -8.12 -5.29 6.11
N PRO A 99 -7.76 -6.40 6.78
CA PRO A 99 -7.57 -6.41 8.24
C PRO A 99 -6.58 -5.37 8.77
N VAL A 100 -5.44 -5.17 8.09
CA VAL A 100 -4.42 -4.19 8.52
C VAL A 100 -4.99 -2.78 8.53
N SER A 101 -5.65 -2.35 7.45
CA SER A 101 -6.30 -1.04 7.38
C SER A 101 -7.43 -0.90 8.42
N MET A 102 -8.27 -1.93 8.57
CA MET A 102 -9.39 -1.91 9.53
C MET A 102 -8.94 -1.93 10.99
N HIS A 103 -7.78 -2.50 11.32
CA HIS A 103 -7.21 -2.43 12.67
C HIS A 103 -7.08 -0.99 13.17
N PHE A 104 -6.72 -0.08 12.26
CA PHE A 104 -6.63 1.35 12.53
C PHE A 104 -7.94 2.12 12.23
N LYS A 105 -9.07 1.40 12.10
CA LYS A 105 -10.40 1.95 11.72
C LYS A 105 -10.39 2.64 10.34
N GLY A 106 -9.51 2.17 9.46
CA GLY A 106 -9.34 2.69 8.11
C GLY A 106 -10.36 2.15 7.11
N LYS A 107 -10.18 2.57 5.85
CA LYS A 107 -11.13 2.32 4.76
C LYS A 107 -11.16 0.87 4.26
N GLY A 108 -10.10 0.09 4.49
CA GLY A 108 -10.06 -1.32 4.08
C GLY A 108 -10.21 -1.52 2.58
N LEU A 109 -9.52 -0.71 1.77
CA LEU A 109 -9.61 -0.75 0.31
C LEU A 109 -9.27 -2.13 -0.27
N GLY A 110 -8.22 -2.75 0.28
CA GLY A 110 -7.76 -4.06 -0.13
C GLY A 110 -7.00 -4.07 -1.45
N THR A 111 -6.34 -5.20 -1.73
CA THR A 111 -5.41 -5.37 -2.85
C THR A 111 -6.06 -5.06 -4.20
N ILE A 112 -7.33 -5.44 -4.41
CA ILE A 112 -8.09 -5.17 -5.65
C ILE A 112 -9.13 -4.06 -5.44
N TRP A 113 -8.72 -2.91 -4.94
CA TRP A 113 -9.57 -1.72 -4.86
C TRP A 113 -9.96 -1.16 -6.24
N GLY A 114 -9.13 -1.45 -7.25
CA GLY A 114 -9.46 -1.35 -8.67
C GLY A 114 -9.29 0.04 -9.28
N LYS A 115 -9.03 0.05 -10.60
CA LYS A 115 -8.66 1.26 -11.35
C LYS A 115 -9.66 2.40 -11.21
N GLN A 116 -10.96 2.10 -11.22
CA GLN A 116 -12.00 3.12 -11.16
C GLN A 116 -11.93 3.86 -9.82
N SER A 117 -11.87 3.12 -8.70
CA SER A 117 -11.69 3.68 -7.35
C SER A 117 -10.40 4.48 -7.23
N VAL A 118 -9.28 3.96 -7.75
CA VAL A 118 -7.99 4.66 -7.75
C VAL A 118 -8.12 6.02 -8.45
N CYS A 119 -8.67 6.03 -9.66
CA CYS A 119 -8.80 7.25 -10.45
C CYS A 119 -9.69 8.28 -9.77
N THR A 120 -10.84 7.84 -9.25
CA THR A 120 -11.77 8.71 -8.52
C THR A 120 -11.11 9.32 -7.29
N MET A 121 -10.46 8.51 -6.45
CA MET A 121 -9.85 8.97 -5.20
C MET A 121 -8.69 9.95 -5.45
N LEU A 122 -7.88 9.72 -6.48
CA LEU A 122 -6.84 10.66 -6.90
C LEU A 122 -7.43 12.03 -7.28
N GLN A 123 -8.51 12.02 -8.07
CA GLN A 123 -9.18 13.24 -8.51
C GLN A 123 -9.82 13.98 -7.32
N GLU A 124 -10.48 13.26 -6.42
CA GLU A 124 -11.07 13.81 -5.20
C GLU A 124 -10.02 14.41 -4.25
N SER A 125 -8.80 13.84 -4.24
CA SER A 125 -7.65 14.39 -3.52
C SER A 125 -7.02 15.62 -4.20
N GLY A 126 -7.63 16.12 -5.29
CA GLY A 126 -7.20 17.29 -6.04
C GLY A 126 -6.06 17.03 -7.03
N LEU A 127 -5.65 15.78 -7.22
CA LEU A 127 -4.60 15.42 -8.17
C LEU A 127 -5.18 15.28 -9.59
N ARG A 128 -4.48 15.80 -10.60
CA ARG A 128 -4.92 15.67 -11.99
C ARG A 128 -4.33 14.41 -12.61
N LEU A 129 -5.20 13.49 -12.99
CA LEU A 129 -4.82 12.28 -13.71
C LEU A 129 -4.34 12.63 -15.13
N LEU A 130 -3.14 12.16 -15.52
CA LEU A 130 -2.63 12.31 -16.89
C LEU A 130 -2.77 11.06 -17.71
N GLY A 131 -2.60 9.91 -17.07
CA GLY A 131 -2.66 8.63 -17.75
C GLY A 131 -2.61 7.49 -16.77
N VAL A 132 -3.22 6.39 -17.19
CA VAL A 132 -3.06 5.09 -16.54
C VAL A 132 -2.47 4.18 -17.59
N MET A 133 -1.33 3.58 -17.29
CA MET A 133 -0.66 2.63 -18.16
C MET A 133 -0.45 1.32 -17.42
N ASP A 134 -0.52 0.24 -18.16
CA ASP A 134 -0.09 -1.07 -17.65
C ASP A 134 1.44 -1.12 -17.69
N VAL A 135 2.05 -1.79 -16.71
CA VAL A 135 3.51 -2.03 -16.73
C VAL A 135 3.76 -3.28 -17.58
N PRO A 136 4.47 -3.17 -18.71
CA PRO A 136 4.79 -4.35 -19.52
C PRO A 136 5.71 -5.30 -18.74
N GLU A 137 5.66 -6.59 -19.09
CA GLU A 137 6.57 -7.64 -18.61
C GLU A 137 6.48 -8.03 -17.11
N THR A 138 5.36 -7.79 -16.43
CA THR A 138 5.12 -8.49 -15.16
C THR A 138 4.62 -9.92 -15.42
N ILE A 139 5.07 -10.88 -14.60
CA ILE A 139 4.81 -12.33 -14.75
C ILE A 139 3.31 -12.66 -14.86
N ASP A 140 2.47 -11.77 -14.34
CA ASP A 140 1.03 -11.90 -14.16
C ASP A 140 0.21 -10.77 -14.81
N ASN A 141 0.86 -9.84 -15.53
CA ASN A 141 0.24 -8.61 -16.02
C ASN A 141 -0.47 -7.80 -14.92
N SER A 142 -0.17 -8.01 -13.63
CA SER A 142 -0.98 -7.56 -12.50
C SER A 142 -0.63 -6.17 -11.99
N THR A 143 0.22 -5.40 -12.67
CA THR A 143 0.66 -4.08 -12.15
C THR A 143 0.29 -2.95 -13.11
N ARG A 144 -0.25 -1.85 -12.55
CA ARG A 144 -0.54 -0.60 -13.27
C ARG A 144 0.25 0.56 -12.66
N VAL A 145 0.68 1.48 -13.52
CA VAL A 145 1.24 2.79 -13.13
C VAL A 145 0.23 3.88 -13.53
N GLY A 146 -0.23 4.65 -12.55
CA GLY A 146 -0.87 5.95 -12.78
C GLY A 146 0.18 7.04 -12.83
N ARG A 147 0.30 7.78 -13.95
CA ARG A 147 1.11 9.00 -14.05
C ARG A 147 0.21 10.21 -13.78
N ILE A 148 0.59 11.07 -12.84
CA ILE A 148 -0.29 12.12 -12.29
C ILE A 148 0.49 13.45 -12.26
N LEU A 149 -0.14 14.55 -12.70
CA LEU A 149 0.38 15.92 -12.65
C LEU A 149 -0.30 16.70 -11.53
N GLN A 150 0.46 17.53 -10.82
CA GLN A 150 -0.09 18.62 -10.03
C GLN A 150 -0.20 19.87 -10.91
N GLY A 151 -1.40 20.46 -10.98
CA GLY A 151 -1.75 21.45 -12.00
C GLY A 151 -1.05 22.82 -11.87
N LEU A 152 -0.60 23.32 -13.02
CA LEU A 152 -0.75 24.72 -13.44
C LEU A 152 -1.40 24.70 -14.83
N SER A 153 -2.34 25.61 -15.07
CA SER A 153 -2.92 25.82 -16.41
C SER A 153 -1.80 26.16 -17.38
N THR A 154 -1.88 25.65 -18.61
CA THR A 154 -0.94 25.88 -19.72
C THR A 154 0.36 25.07 -19.64
N PHE A 155 0.35 23.81 -20.07
CA PHE A 155 1.47 23.21 -20.81
C PHE A 155 0.98 21.95 -21.54
N ASN A 156 0.61 22.11 -22.81
CA ASN A 156 0.39 21.01 -23.74
C ASN A 156 1.73 20.69 -24.41
N LYS A 157 2.29 19.52 -24.06
CA LYS A 157 3.33 18.74 -24.76
C LYS A 157 4.43 18.33 -23.78
N PHE A 158 4.45 17.05 -23.41
CA PHE A 158 5.70 16.33 -23.20
C PHE A 158 5.55 14.89 -23.69
N GLY A 159 6.49 14.49 -24.54
CA GLY A 159 6.52 13.22 -25.22
C GLY A 159 6.91 12.04 -24.34
N THR A 160 6.88 10.88 -24.95
CA THR A 160 7.35 9.58 -24.45
C THR A 160 8.80 9.67 -23.98
N LEU A 161 9.02 9.62 -22.66
CA LEU A 161 10.31 9.34 -22.06
C LEU A 161 10.42 7.82 -21.89
N GLU A 162 11.47 7.24 -22.49
CA GLU A 162 11.80 5.82 -22.46
C GLU A 162 11.93 5.30 -21.02
N GLN A 163 11.32 4.14 -20.79
CA GLN A 163 11.32 3.40 -19.53
C GLN A 163 12.48 2.42 -19.53
N THR A 164 13.29 2.41 -18.47
CA THR A 164 14.11 1.25 -18.12
C THR A 164 14.22 1.11 -16.59
N ALA A 165 14.06 -0.13 -16.14
CA ALA A 165 14.53 -0.67 -14.86
C ALA A 165 13.95 -0.11 -13.54
N VAL A 166 12.66 -0.35 -13.25
CA VAL A 166 12.15 -0.31 -11.84
C VAL A 166 11.19 -1.49 -11.53
N GLY A 167 10.76 -2.26 -12.52
CA GLY A 167 9.68 -3.27 -12.36
C GLY A 167 10.05 -4.57 -11.64
N CYS A 168 11.31 -5.03 -11.67
CA CYS A 168 11.67 -6.34 -11.10
C CYS A 168 11.91 -6.35 -9.59
N ALA A 169 12.21 -5.20 -8.97
CA ALA A 169 12.54 -5.17 -7.54
C ALA A 169 11.28 -5.27 -6.65
N ALA A 170 10.16 -4.66 -7.06
CA ALA A 170 8.96 -4.55 -6.21
C ALA A 170 8.30 -5.91 -5.89
N PHE A 171 8.29 -6.85 -6.84
CA PHE A 171 7.65 -8.17 -6.64
C PHE A 171 8.46 -9.11 -5.73
N ILE A 172 9.79 -8.98 -5.72
CA ILE A 172 10.65 -9.73 -4.82
C ILE A 172 10.42 -9.28 -3.37
N PHE A 173 10.19 -7.98 -3.13
CA PHE A 173 9.93 -7.47 -1.79
C PHE A 173 8.55 -7.85 -1.24
N ILE A 174 7.48 -7.81 -2.04
CA ILE A 174 6.14 -8.22 -1.58
C ILE A 174 6.11 -9.73 -1.27
N SER A 175 6.73 -10.55 -2.13
CA SER A 175 6.81 -12.00 -1.92
C SER A 175 7.67 -12.36 -0.70
N LEU A 176 8.81 -11.69 -0.50
CA LEU A 176 9.66 -11.91 0.69
C LEU A 176 9.03 -11.36 1.96
N PHE A 177 8.27 -10.26 1.88
CA PHE A 177 7.58 -9.69 3.04
C PHE A 177 6.38 -10.54 3.47
N LEU A 178 5.56 -11.04 2.54
CA LEU A 178 4.50 -12.00 2.83
C LEU A 178 5.06 -13.31 3.38
N LEU A 179 6.15 -13.84 2.82
CA LEU A 179 6.80 -15.04 3.36
C LEU A 179 7.36 -14.80 4.76
N PHE A 180 7.95 -13.64 5.04
CA PHE A 180 8.50 -13.32 6.35
C PHE A 180 7.41 -13.07 7.42
N VAL A 181 6.31 -12.41 7.04
CA VAL A 181 5.16 -12.19 7.91
C VAL A 181 4.44 -13.51 8.19
N LEU A 182 4.22 -14.35 7.17
CA LEU A 182 3.63 -15.68 7.35
C LEU A 182 4.55 -16.59 8.18
N ASP A 183 5.87 -16.60 7.95
CA ASP A 183 6.85 -17.36 8.74
C ASP A 183 6.89 -16.89 10.21
N SER A 184 6.85 -15.58 10.45
CA SER A 184 6.80 -15.02 11.81
C SER A 184 5.50 -15.37 12.54
N CYS A 185 4.37 -15.30 11.85
CA CYS A 185 3.06 -15.70 12.38
C CYS A 185 3.00 -17.21 12.66
N VAL A 186 3.52 -18.05 11.76
CA VAL A 186 3.59 -19.51 11.92
C VAL A 186 4.50 -19.89 13.09
N LYS A 187 5.67 -19.26 13.23
CA LYS A 187 6.57 -19.49 14.37
C LYS A 187 5.92 -19.10 15.69
N LYS A 188 5.23 -17.95 15.73
CA LYS A 188 4.51 -17.49 16.93
C LYS A 188 3.33 -18.39 17.29
N TRP A 189 2.63 -18.94 16.29
CA TRP A 189 1.55 -19.89 16.49
C TRP A 189 2.08 -21.26 16.96
N ARG A 190 3.14 -21.78 16.34
CA ARG A 190 3.77 -23.06 16.72
C ARG A 190 4.34 -23.03 18.14
N ASN A 191 4.89 -21.89 18.57
CA ASN A 191 5.42 -21.74 19.93
C ASN A 191 4.34 -21.55 21.00
N ARG A 192 3.06 -21.38 20.63
CA ARG A 192 1.92 -21.35 21.59
C ARG A 192 1.44 -22.73 22.00
N GLU A 193 1.75 -23.78 21.25
CA GLU A 193 1.39 -25.16 21.62
C GLU A 193 2.38 -25.81 22.60
N GLU A 194 3.50 -25.13 22.90
CA GLU A 194 4.53 -25.63 23.83
C GLU A 194 4.41 -25.05 25.25
N GLU A 195 3.47 -24.15 25.54
CA GLU A 195 3.17 -23.79 26.93
C GLU A 195 2.29 -24.88 27.57
N PRO A 196 2.75 -25.55 28.65
CA PRO A 196 1.93 -26.54 29.31
C PRO A 196 0.73 -25.83 29.95
N ASN A 197 -0.47 -26.33 29.67
CA ASN A 197 -1.70 -25.98 30.38
C ASN A 197 -1.48 -26.15 31.89
N HIS A 198 -1.19 -25.04 32.58
CA HIS A 198 -1.22 -25.02 34.04
C HIS A 198 -2.67 -24.88 34.50
N GLU A 199 -3.20 -26.03 34.89
CA GLU A 199 -4.09 -26.32 36.02
C GLU A 199 -5.25 -25.37 36.35
N ALA A 200 -6.44 -25.99 36.34
CA ALA A 200 -7.62 -25.57 37.05
C ALA A 200 -7.38 -25.40 38.56
N ALA A 201 -7.86 -24.29 39.13
CA ALA A 201 -8.38 -24.22 40.50
C ALA A 201 -9.11 -22.89 40.71
N GLY A 202 -10.33 -22.94 41.27
CA GLY A 202 -10.96 -21.80 41.91
C GLY A 202 -12.46 -21.66 41.63
N ASP A 203 -13.26 -22.15 42.57
CA ASP A 203 -14.71 -22.05 42.65
C ASP A 203 -15.27 -20.63 42.43
N THR A 204 -16.37 -20.54 41.67
CA THR A 204 -17.46 -19.58 41.93
C THR A 204 -18.78 -20.21 41.52
N GLU A 205 -19.44 -20.80 42.50
CA GLU A 205 -20.90 -20.92 42.58
C GLU A 205 -21.50 -19.51 42.84
N LEU A 206 -22.66 -19.22 42.23
CA LEU A 206 -23.57 -18.04 42.28
C LEU A 206 -23.85 -17.54 40.85
N GLU A 207 -25.06 -17.35 40.34
CA GLU A 207 -26.43 -17.52 40.82
C GLU A 207 -27.31 -17.39 39.56
N LEU A 208 -28.06 -18.44 39.17
CA LEU A 208 -29.08 -18.36 38.14
C LEU A 208 -30.42 -18.14 38.84
N GLU A 209 -30.82 -16.90 39.07
CA GLU A 209 -32.23 -16.53 39.28
C GLU A 209 -32.41 -15.01 39.09
N ASN A 210 -33.50 -14.65 38.40
CA ASN A 210 -33.93 -13.31 37.96
C ASN A 210 -33.36 -12.82 36.62
N ILE A 211 -34.03 -13.21 35.53
CA ILE A 211 -34.69 -12.30 34.56
C ILE A 211 -35.76 -13.14 33.82
N LEU A 212 -36.97 -13.12 34.37
CA LEU A 212 -38.24 -13.09 33.64
C LEU A 212 -39.03 -11.91 34.22
#